data_AF-A0A976RTA8-F1
#
_entry.id   AF-A0A976RTA8-F1
#
_cell.length_a   1.000
_cell.length_b   1.000
_cell.length_c   1.000
_cell.angle_alpha   90.00
_cell.angle_beta   90.00
_cell.angle_gamma   90.00
#
_symmetry.space_group_name_H-M   'P 1'
#
loop_
_entity.id
_entity.type
_entity.pdbx_description
1 polymer ?
#
loop_
_entity_poly.entity_id
_entity_poly.type
_entity_poly.pdbx_seq_one_letter_code
_entity_poly.pdbx_strand_id
1 'polypeptide(L)'
;MDEQDVEKLIDKFDQSNLTELRIDGQLYFSKLDHPAQVTAQPAAPAASPAAPQTKAATANNAGAKIKAPLVGIVYFAPSPDKPVFKAVGDHVKKGETVCVIEAMKVINDVKSPVSGTITKQLVSDGDMVEYDQPIFAIEED
;
A
#
# COMPACT_ATOMS: atom_id res chain seq x y z
N MET A 1 -9.21 30.31 15.17
CA MET A 1 -7.75 30.13 15.20
C MET A 1 -7.18 31.49 14.98
N ASP A 2 -6.46 31.98 15.98
CA ASP A 2 -5.83 33.30 15.93
C ASP A 2 -4.40 33.15 15.36
N GLU A 3 -3.79 34.23 14.90
CA GLU A 3 -2.49 34.19 14.20
C GLU A 3 -1.39 33.49 15.02
N GLN A 4 -1.38 33.67 16.34
CA GLN A 4 -0.43 33.02 17.25
C GLN A 4 -0.58 31.49 17.32
N ASP A 5 -1.78 30.96 17.07
CA ASP A 5 -2.00 29.51 17.06
C ASP A 5 -1.44 28.88 15.79
N VAL A 6 -1.51 29.61 14.67
CA VAL A 6 -0.98 29.17 13.38
C VAL A 6 0.54 29.13 13.41
N GLU A 7 1.20 30.14 13.99
CA GLU A 7 2.66 30.16 14.16
C GLU A 7 3.16 28.98 15.00
N LYS A 8 2.51 28.69 16.14
CA LYS A 8 2.85 27.53 16.98
C LYS A 8 2.64 26.20 16.26
N LEU A 9 1.64 26.12 15.38
CA LEU A 9 1.38 24.93 14.56
C LEU A 9 2.47 24.73 13.52
N ILE A 10 2.95 25.82 12.89
CA ILE A 10 4.06 25.78 11.94
C ILE A 10 5.34 25.31 12.64
N ASP A 11 5.69 25.90 13.78
CA ASP A 11 6.90 25.53 14.54
C ASP A 11 6.87 24.07 14.99
N LYS A 12 5.71 23.60 15.48
CA LYS A 12 5.54 22.19 15.88
C LYS A 12 5.58 21.25 14.69
N PHE A 13 4.98 21.64 13.58
CA PHE A 13 5.02 20.86 12.35
C PHE A 13 6.48 20.74 11.88
N ASP A 14 7.26 21.83 11.89
CA ASP A 14 8.66 21.83 11.49
C ASP A 14 9.54 20.96 12.39
N GLN A 15 9.32 20.98 13.70
CA GLN A 15 10.02 20.12 14.67
C GLN A 15 9.59 18.65 14.64
N SER A 16 8.49 18.32 13.98
CA SER A 16 7.99 16.95 13.88
C SER A 16 8.58 16.21 12.67
N ASN A 17 8.56 14.87 12.71
CA ASN A 17 8.89 14.04 11.54
C ASN A 17 7.72 13.95 10.53
N LEU A 18 6.69 14.80 10.65
CA LEU A 18 5.57 14.81 9.73
C LEU A 18 5.96 15.50 8.43
N THR A 19 5.57 14.87 7.33
CA THR A 19 5.79 15.39 5.98
C THR A 19 4.59 16.22 5.50
N GLU A 20 3.40 15.95 6.03
CA GLU A 20 2.13 16.55 5.61
C GLU A 20 1.17 16.71 6.80
N LEU A 21 0.46 17.83 6.88
CA LEU A 21 -0.59 18.10 7.87
C LEU A 21 -1.79 18.79 7.19
N ARG A 22 -2.97 18.18 7.27
CA ARG A 22 -4.25 18.73 6.79
C ARG A 22 -5.22 18.93 7.95
N ILE A 23 -5.83 20.10 8.03
CA ILE A 23 -6.88 20.41 9.02
C ILE A 23 -8.14 20.83 8.25
N ASP A 24 -9.16 19.97 8.27
CA ASP A 24 -10.52 20.18 7.74
C ASP A 24 -10.61 20.84 6.33
N GLY A 25 -9.61 20.61 5.48
CA GLY A 25 -9.54 21.18 4.13
C GLY A 25 -9.27 22.69 4.06
N GLN A 26 -9.10 23.36 5.21
CA GLN A 26 -8.84 24.81 5.28
C GLN A 26 -7.34 25.13 5.41
N LEU A 27 -6.57 24.24 6.04
CA LEU A 27 -5.14 24.44 6.28
C LEU A 27 -4.36 23.21 5.81
N TYR A 28 -3.31 23.47 5.03
CA TYR A 28 -2.44 22.46 4.45
C TYR A 28 -0.98 22.87 4.66
N PHE A 29 -0.22 22.04 5.38
CA PHE A 29 1.23 22.18 5.52
C PHE A 29 1.90 20.97 4.88
N SER A 30 2.93 21.21 4.08
CA SER A 30 3.75 20.17 3.47
C SER A 30 5.21 20.58 3.50
N LYS A 31 6.08 19.65 3.90
CA LYS A 31 7.55 19.83 3.82
C LYS A 31 8.12 19.38 2.47
N LEU A 32 7.26 18.94 1.56
CA LEU A 32 7.64 18.51 0.22
C LEU A 32 7.52 19.70 -0.72
N ASP A 33 8.62 20.08 -1.37
CA ASP A 33 8.60 20.96 -2.53
C ASP A 33 7.88 20.28 -3.70
N HIS A 34 6.56 20.44 -3.77
CA HIS A 34 5.78 20.09 -4.94
C HIS A 34 5.27 21.35 -5.63
N PRO A 35 5.66 21.62 -6.89
CA PRO A 35 4.96 22.64 -7.67
C PRO A 35 3.51 22.20 -7.87
N ALA A 36 2.58 22.98 -7.32
CA ALA A 36 1.15 22.82 -7.54
C ALA A 36 0.85 22.90 -9.05
N GLN A 37 0.49 21.76 -9.66
CA GLN A 37 -0.12 21.76 -10.98
C GLN A 37 -1.62 21.98 -10.81
N VAL A 38 -2.02 23.21 -11.10
CA VAL A 38 -3.39 23.73 -11.18
C VAL A 38 -4.21 22.86 -12.14
N THR A 39 -5.40 22.49 -11.70
CA THR A 39 -6.44 21.84 -12.49
C THR A 39 -6.95 22.78 -13.59
N ALA A 40 -6.90 22.32 -14.84
CA ALA A 40 -7.65 22.93 -15.94
C ALA A 40 -8.65 21.90 -16.46
N GLN A 41 -9.94 22.16 -16.19
CA GLN A 41 -11.07 21.45 -16.77
C GLN A 41 -11.32 21.98 -18.20
N PRO A 42 -11.44 21.10 -19.21
CA PRO A 42 -12.14 21.45 -20.44
C PRO A 42 -13.52 20.80 -20.47
N ALA A 43 -14.48 21.58 -20.95
CA ALA A 43 -15.88 21.20 -21.16
C ALA A 43 -16.05 20.06 -22.18
N ALA A 44 -17.15 19.32 -22.02
CA ALA A 44 -17.62 18.28 -22.94
C ALA A 44 -17.87 18.81 -24.36
N PRO A 45 -17.77 17.93 -25.37
CA PRO A 45 -18.99 17.56 -26.10
C PRO A 45 -19.13 16.05 -26.38
N ALA A 46 -20.34 15.70 -26.81
CA ALA A 46 -20.97 14.39 -26.85
C ALA A 46 -20.53 13.41 -27.97
N ALA A 47 -21.00 12.17 -27.79
CA ALA A 47 -21.35 11.12 -28.76
C ALA A 47 -20.30 10.05 -29.19
N SER A 48 -20.71 8.80 -28.95
CA SER A 48 -20.29 7.48 -29.48
C SER A 48 -20.01 7.44 -31.01
N PRO A 49 -19.32 6.42 -31.59
CA PRO A 49 -19.46 4.99 -31.27
C PRO A 49 -18.17 4.16 -31.12
N ALA A 50 -18.33 3.05 -30.39
CA ALA A 50 -17.36 1.99 -30.17
C ALA A 50 -16.80 1.38 -31.47
N ALA A 51 -15.50 1.12 -31.47
CA ALA A 51 -14.83 0.16 -32.34
C ALA A 51 -13.90 -0.74 -31.48
N PRO A 52 -13.73 -2.02 -31.84
CA PRO A 52 -13.39 -3.08 -30.91
C PRO A 52 -11.88 -3.16 -30.70
N GLN A 53 -11.42 -2.92 -29.47
CA GLN A 53 -10.09 -3.36 -29.09
C GLN A 53 -10.13 -4.86 -28.83
N THR A 54 -9.63 -5.59 -29.83
CA THR A 54 -9.15 -6.95 -29.75
C THR A 54 -8.09 -7.02 -28.65
N LYS A 55 -8.52 -7.28 -27.41
CA LYS A 55 -7.59 -7.61 -26.33
C LYS A 55 -7.13 -9.04 -26.58
N ALA A 56 -5.89 -9.16 -27.02
CA ALA A 56 -5.18 -10.40 -27.16
C ALA A 56 -5.45 -11.31 -25.95
N ALA A 57 -5.87 -12.54 -26.25
CA ALA A 57 -5.85 -13.63 -25.31
C ALA A 57 -4.39 -13.93 -24.95
N THR A 58 -3.94 -13.44 -23.80
CA THR A 58 -2.97 -14.18 -22.97
C THR A 58 -3.78 -14.96 -21.96
N ALA A 59 -3.82 -16.27 -22.18
CA ALA A 59 -4.40 -17.21 -21.26
C ALA A 59 -3.65 -17.20 -19.92
N ASN A 60 -4.47 -17.30 -18.87
CA ASN A 60 -4.26 -18.01 -17.62
C ASN A 60 -3.43 -17.41 -16.48
N ASN A 61 -4.09 -17.46 -15.31
CA ASN A 61 -3.63 -17.21 -13.95
C ASN A 61 -3.48 -15.74 -13.55
N ALA A 62 -4.61 -15.10 -13.25
CA ALA A 62 -4.62 -14.21 -12.08
C ALA A 62 -4.27 -15.07 -10.87
N GLY A 63 -2.97 -15.27 -10.61
CA GLY A 63 -2.47 -16.17 -9.58
C GLY A 63 -3.10 -15.89 -8.22
N ALA A 64 -3.22 -16.94 -7.40
CA ALA A 64 -3.73 -16.81 -6.04
C ALA A 64 -2.99 -15.69 -5.29
N LYS A 65 -3.69 -15.01 -4.39
CA LYS A 65 -3.11 -13.89 -3.63
C LYS A 65 -3.08 -14.23 -2.16
N ILE A 66 -1.95 -13.96 -1.52
CA ILE A 66 -1.91 -13.86 -0.06
C ILE A 66 -2.31 -12.43 0.28
N LYS A 67 -3.34 -12.30 1.11
CA LYS A 67 -3.94 -11.02 1.47
C LYS A 67 -3.79 -10.74 2.95
N ALA A 68 -3.84 -9.46 3.31
CA ALA A 68 -3.82 -9.02 4.69
C ALA A 68 -5.09 -9.48 5.45
N PRO A 69 -4.97 -10.26 6.54
CA PRO A 69 -6.12 -10.70 7.33
C PRO A 69 -6.69 -9.61 8.24
N LEU A 70 -6.02 -8.46 8.35
CA LEU A 70 -6.37 -7.34 9.22
C LEU A 70 -5.68 -6.06 8.75
N VAL A 71 -6.11 -4.91 9.30
CA VAL A 71 -5.49 -3.61 9.05
C VAL A 71 -4.28 -3.41 9.95
N GLY A 72 -3.14 -2.99 9.41
CA GLY A 72 -1.93 -2.72 10.18
C GLY A 72 -0.70 -2.44 9.33
N ILE A 73 0.48 -2.45 9.94
CA ILE A 73 1.76 -2.27 9.24
C ILE A 73 2.37 -3.62 8.90
N VAL A 74 2.72 -3.86 7.63
CA VAL A 74 3.31 -5.12 7.18
C VAL A 74 4.83 -5.12 7.35
N TYR A 75 5.39 -6.22 7.85
CA TYR A 75 6.83 -6.47 7.89
C TYR A 75 7.16 -7.84 7.33
N PHE A 76 8.18 -7.92 6.47
CA PHE A 76 8.61 -9.17 5.85
C PHE A 76 9.63 -9.93 6.66
N ALA A 77 10.19 -9.31 7.71
CA ALA A 77 11.08 -9.94 8.68
C ALA A 77 10.46 -9.90 10.09
N PRO A 78 10.80 -10.86 10.98
CA PRO A 78 10.31 -10.85 12.37
C PRO A 78 10.92 -9.71 13.21
N SER A 79 12.06 -9.17 12.79
CA SER A 79 12.70 -7.98 13.35
C SER A 79 13.72 -7.40 12.35
N PRO A 80 14.18 -6.15 12.50
CA PRO A 80 15.04 -5.47 11.52
C PRO A 80 16.35 -6.21 11.19
N ASP A 81 16.93 -6.92 12.16
CA ASP A 81 18.20 -7.64 12.01
C ASP A 81 18.04 -9.11 11.56
N LYS A 82 16.81 -9.55 11.26
CA LYS A 82 16.51 -10.93 10.87
C LYS A 82 16.20 -11.02 9.37
N PRO A 83 16.48 -12.17 8.74
CA PRO A 83 16.08 -12.37 7.36
C PRO A 83 14.55 -12.35 7.21
N VAL A 84 14.10 -12.02 6.01
CA VAL A 84 12.68 -12.12 5.66
C VAL A 84 12.18 -13.56 5.77
N PHE A 85 10.88 -13.73 6.04
CA PHE A 85 10.26 -15.05 6.07
C PHE A 85 10.30 -15.72 4.69
N LYS A 86 9.93 -14.96 3.65
CA LYS A 86 9.86 -15.39 2.25
C LYS A 86 10.14 -14.23 1.30
N ALA A 87 10.72 -14.54 0.15
CA ALA A 87 10.99 -13.60 -0.93
C ALA A 87 10.33 -14.06 -2.25
N VAL A 88 10.32 -13.17 -3.24
CA VAL A 88 9.92 -13.53 -4.61
C VAL A 88 10.82 -14.64 -5.14
N GLY A 89 10.22 -15.68 -5.69
CA GLY A 89 10.89 -16.90 -6.15
C GLY A 89 10.87 -18.04 -5.14
N ASP A 90 10.53 -17.78 -3.87
CA ASP A 90 10.43 -18.83 -2.87
C ASP A 90 9.12 -19.62 -2.99
N HIS A 91 9.22 -20.92 -2.73
CA HIS A 91 8.05 -21.79 -2.55
C HIS A 91 7.47 -21.64 -1.14
N VAL A 92 6.14 -21.67 -1.04
CA VAL A 92 5.38 -21.61 0.21
C VAL A 92 4.39 -22.75 0.27
N LYS A 93 4.15 -23.28 1.46
CA LYS A 93 3.09 -24.26 1.74
C LYS A 93 1.86 -23.58 2.32
N LYS A 94 0.69 -24.17 2.10
CA LYS A 94 -0.52 -23.78 2.81
C LYS A 94 -0.29 -23.80 4.33
N GLY A 95 -0.59 -22.67 4.98
CA GLY A 95 -0.42 -22.45 6.41
C GLY A 95 0.95 -21.93 6.82
N GLU A 96 1.91 -21.84 5.90
CA GLU A 96 3.26 -21.31 6.18
C GLU A 96 3.22 -19.78 6.35
N THR A 97 3.93 -19.28 7.35
CA THR A 97 4.05 -17.84 7.62
C THR A 97 4.94 -17.19 6.57
N VAL A 98 4.45 -16.11 5.95
CA VAL A 98 5.14 -15.41 4.85
C VAL A 98 5.52 -13.97 5.20
N CYS A 99 4.85 -13.35 6.16
CA CYS A 99 5.14 -12.04 6.73
C CYS A 99 4.36 -11.87 8.04
N VAL A 100 4.52 -10.73 8.70
CA VAL A 100 3.74 -10.34 9.88
C VAL A 100 3.07 -9.00 9.65
N ILE A 101 1.97 -8.75 10.37
CA ILE A 101 1.34 -7.43 10.43
C ILE A 101 1.28 -6.98 11.88
N GLU A 102 1.76 -5.77 12.15
CA GLU A 102 1.61 -5.08 13.43
C GLU A 102 0.30 -4.30 13.44
N ALA A 103 -0.57 -4.61 14.39
CA ALA A 103 -1.78 -3.85 14.66
C ALA A 103 -1.92 -3.60 16.16
N MET A 104 -2.00 -2.32 16.55
CA MET A 104 -2.15 -1.92 17.96
C MET A 104 -1.08 -2.55 18.89
N LYS A 105 0.19 -2.59 18.45
CA LYS A 105 1.34 -3.24 19.14
C LYS A 105 1.26 -4.77 19.26
N VAL A 106 0.34 -5.41 18.56
CA VAL A 106 0.25 -6.88 18.48
C VAL A 106 0.77 -7.31 17.10
N ILE A 107 1.69 -8.27 17.09
CA ILE A 107 2.26 -8.84 15.87
C ILE A 107 1.48 -10.10 15.50
N ASN A 108 0.89 -10.12 14.31
CA ASN A 108 0.08 -11.22 13.82
C ASN A 108 0.72 -11.84 12.58
N ASP A 109 0.88 -13.17 12.59
CA ASP A 109 1.38 -13.92 11.44
C ASP A 109 0.41 -13.88 10.26
N VAL A 110 0.94 -13.62 9.07
CA VAL A 110 0.22 -13.82 7.80
C VAL A 110 0.64 -15.16 7.21
N LYS A 111 -0.34 -16.03 6.99
CA LYS A 111 -0.13 -17.39 6.49
C LYS A 111 -0.62 -17.54 5.05
N SER A 112 0.10 -18.32 4.25
CA SER A 112 -0.36 -18.63 2.89
C SER A 112 -1.63 -19.50 2.92
N PRO A 113 -2.70 -19.16 2.18
CA PRO A 113 -3.89 -20.01 2.09
C PRO A 113 -3.70 -21.21 1.15
N VAL A 114 -2.64 -21.21 0.35
CA VAL A 114 -2.36 -22.14 -0.75
C VAL A 114 -0.88 -22.55 -0.75
N SER A 115 -0.54 -23.61 -1.48
CA SER A 115 0.86 -23.95 -1.78
C SER A 115 1.24 -23.46 -3.17
N GLY A 116 2.47 -22.99 -3.37
CA GLY A 116 2.91 -22.46 -4.64
C GLY A 116 4.17 -21.59 -4.54
N THR A 117 4.50 -20.88 -5.61
CA THR A 117 5.68 -20.01 -5.68
C THR A 117 5.29 -18.53 -5.64
N ILE A 118 5.98 -17.73 -4.82
CA ILE A 118 5.77 -16.27 -4.78
C ILE A 118 6.30 -15.66 -6.08
N THR A 119 5.41 -15.07 -6.86
CA THR A 119 5.77 -14.44 -8.15
C THR A 119 5.98 -12.94 -8.02
N LYS A 120 5.25 -12.28 -7.11
CA LYS A 120 5.38 -10.83 -6.86
C LYS A 120 5.06 -10.46 -5.42
N GLN A 121 5.80 -9.48 -4.91
CA GLN A 121 5.46 -8.70 -3.72
C GLN A 121 4.72 -7.42 -4.17
N LEU A 122 3.57 -7.13 -3.56
CA LEU A 122 2.64 -6.08 -3.99
C LEU A 122 2.62 -4.86 -3.07
N VAL A 123 3.33 -4.93 -1.95
CA VAL A 123 3.47 -3.89 -0.93
C VAL A 123 4.91 -3.83 -0.43
N SER A 124 5.35 -2.73 0.17
CA SER A 124 6.71 -2.56 0.70
C SER A 124 6.78 -2.88 2.19
N ASP A 125 7.99 -3.11 2.69
CA ASP A 125 8.22 -3.28 4.13
C ASP A 125 7.88 -1.97 4.87
N GLY A 126 7.10 -2.05 5.94
CA GLY A 126 6.63 -0.90 6.70
C GLY A 126 5.39 -0.21 6.12
N ASP A 127 4.79 -0.72 5.05
CA ASP A 127 3.56 -0.15 4.48
C ASP A 127 2.33 -0.41 5.38
N MET A 128 1.42 0.55 5.40
CA MET A 128 0.06 0.34 5.92
C MET A 128 -0.73 -0.51 4.94
N VAL A 129 -1.32 -1.61 5.43
CA VAL A 129 -2.19 -2.50 4.67
C VAL A 129 -3.59 -2.53 5.25
N GLU A 130 -4.58 -2.63 4.37
CA GLU A 130 -6.00 -2.77 4.72
C GLU A 130 -6.45 -4.24 4.71
N TYR A 131 -7.59 -4.52 5.33
CA TYR A 131 -8.18 -5.85 5.27
C TYR A 131 -8.43 -6.30 3.83
N ASP A 132 -8.07 -7.55 3.51
CA ASP A 132 -8.18 -8.16 2.19
C ASP A 132 -7.29 -7.51 1.11
N GLN A 133 -6.40 -6.59 1.48
CA GLN A 133 -5.39 -6.04 0.57
C GLN A 133 -4.38 -7.12 0.16
N PRO A 134 -4.12 -7.32 -1.14
CA PRO A 134 -3.09 -8.25 -1.61
C PRO A 134 -1.67 -7.84 -1.17
N ILE A 135 -0.93 -8.78 -0.59
CA ILE A 135 0.47 -8.64 -0.18
C ILE A 135 1.38 -9.36 -1.17
N PHE A 136 1.03 -10.58 -1.57
CA PHE A 136 1.78 -11.39 -2.53
C PHE A 136 0.87 -11.94 -3.63
N ALA A 137 1.45 -12.11 -4.82
CA ALA A 137 0.91 -12.97 -5.88
C ALA A 137 1.63 -14.31 -5.89
N ILE A 138 0.88 -15.40 -5.98
CA ILE A 138 1.33 -16.79 -5.95
C ILE A 138 0.92 -17.49 -7.25
N GLU A 139 1.84 -18.23 -7.83
CA GLU A 139 1.53 -19.28 -8.80
C GLU A 139 1.33 -20.58 -8.01
N GLU A 140 0.09 -21.07 -7.95
CA GLU A 140 -0.25 -22.30 -7.24
C GLU A 140 0.34 -23.54 -7.93
N ASP A 141 0.66 -24.56 -7.13
CA ASP A 141 1.14 -25.88 -7.61
C ASP A 141 0.07 -26.66 -8.39
#